data_AF-A3DNR5-F1
#
_entry.id   AF-A3DNR5-F1
#
_cell.length_a   1.000
_cell.length_b   1.000
_cell.length_c   1.000
_cell.angle_alpha   90.00
_cell.angle_beta   90.00
_cell.angle_gamma   90.00
#
_symmetry.space_group_name_H-M   'P 1'
#
loop_
_entity.id
_entity.type
_entity.pdbx_description
1 polymer ?
#
loop_
_entity_poly.entity_id
_entity_poly.type
_entity_poly.pdbx_seq_one_letter_code
_entity_poly.pdbx_strand_id
1 'polypeptide(L)'
;MSQDPKIIKRALSIKLYFEGPSDWTTRELIDIVDEYFMERLPVMINNALEPYGMEASILEDKTACEILGETPSCKNTLVIALYVAGTSKPAYYAIYRYRKGDNTYEFFLENLVQA
;
A
#
# COMPACT_ATOMS: atom_id res chain seq x y z
N MET A 1 13.91 18.14 4.33
CA MET A 1 14.09 17.43 3.06
C MET A 1 12.92 17.77 2.13
N SER A 2 13.08 17.60 0.81
CA SER A 2 12.04 17.98 -0.18
C SER A 2 10.85 17.02 -0.13
N GLN A 3 9.63 17.55 -0.18
CA GLN A 3 8.38 16.80 -0.35
C GLN A 3 8.05 16.56 -1.84
N ASP A 4 9.10 16.39 -2.66
CA ASP A 4 8.96 16.11 -4.09
C ASP A 4 8.25 14.76 -4.29
N PRO A 5 7.11 14.72 -5.01
CA PRO A 5 6.35 13.50 -5.27
C PRO A 5 7.20 12.36 -5.82
N LYS A 6 8.24 12.64 -6.63
CA LYS A 6 9.13 11.60 -7.17
C LYS A 6 9.98 10.94 -6.09
N ILE A 7 10.43 11.74 -5.11
CA ILE A 7 11.23 11.24 -3.99
C ILE A 7 10.35 10.40 -3.07
N ILE A 8 9.16 10.90 -2.73
CA ILE A 8 8.18 10.16 -1.91
C ILE A 8 7.77 8.86 -2.60
N LYS A 9 7.44 8.90 -3.90
CA LYS A 9 7.11 7.70 -4.68
C LYS A 9 8.25 6.66 -4.64
N ARG A 10 9.50 7.10 -4.70
CA ARG A 10 10.67 6.21 -4.61
C ARG A 10 10.83 5.62 -3.21
N ALA A 11 10.63 6.42 -2.15
CA ALA A 11 10.68 5.95 -0.77
C ALA A 11 9.61 4.88 -0.47
N LEU A 12 8.44 5.01 -1.09
CA LEU A 12 7.31 4.11 -0.94
C LEU A 12 7.30 2.93 -1.92
N SER A 13 8.31 2.81 -2.79
CA SER A 13 8.36 1.80 -3.84
C SER A 13 8.64 0.40 -3.28
N ILE A 14 7.59 -0.26 -2.81
CA ILE A 14 7.61 -1.68 -2.40
C ILE A 14 7.02 -2.51 -3.54
N LYS A 15 7.66 -3.64 -3.86
CA LYS A 15 7.16 -4.62 -4.82
C LYS A 15 7.41 -6.03 -4.27
N LEU A 16 6.33 -6.75 -4.00
CA LEU A 16 6.31 -8.17 -3.69
C LEU A 16 5.51 -8.89 -4.76
N TYR A 17 6.08 -9.97 -5.26
CA TYR A 17 5.42 -10.86 -6.20
C TYR A 17 5.81 -12.28 -5.84
N PHE A 18 4.80 -13.12 -5.63
CA PHE A 18 4.97 -14.53 -5.37
C PHE A 18 3.94 -15.31 -6.17
N GLU A 19 4.41 -16.35 -6.87
CA GLU A 19 3.59 -17.26 -7.64
C GLU A 19 4.13 -18.67 -7.46
N GLY A 20 3.23 -19.63 -7.29
CA GLY A 20 3.57 -21.03 -7.09
C GLY A 20 2.56 -22.00 -7.69
N PRO A 21 2.79 -23.31 -7.51
CA PRO A 21 1.83 -24.34 -7.89
C PRO A 21 0.49 -24.17 -7.16
N SER A 22 -0.60 -24.59 -7.80
CA SER A 22 -1.95 -24.53 -7.22
C SER A 22 -2.20 -25.65 -6.21
N ASP A 23 -1.44 -25.65 -5.11
CA ASP A 23 -1.56 -26.60 -3.99
C ASP A 23 -1.76 -25.89 -2.63
N TRP A 24 -2.04 -26.69 -1.60
CA TRP A 24 -2.30 -26.19 -0.26
C TRP A 24 -1.07 -25.55 0.40
N THR A 25 0.14 -26.01 0.08
CA THR A 25 1.38 -25.48 0.68
C THR A 25 1.67 -24.06 0.18
N THR A 26 1.40 -23.79 -1.10
CA THR A 26 1.54 -22.46 -1.69
C THR A 26 0.52 -21.49 -1.10
N ARG A 27 -0.72 -21.94 -0.88
CA ARG A 27 -1.77 -21.15 -0.21
C ARG A 27 -1.38 -20.76 1.20
N GLU A 28 -0.94 -21.72 2.01
CA GLU A 28 -0.53 -21.46 3.40
C GLU A 28 0.66 -20.50 3.47
N LEU A 29 1.64 -20.65 2.58
CA LEU A 29 2.75 -19.70 2.50
C LEU A 29 2.28 -18.28 2.13
N ILE A 30 1.35 -18.15 1.18
CA ILE A 30 0.75 -16.86 0.82
C ILE A 30 0.03 -16.25 2.04
N ASP A 31 -0.72 -17.06 2.79
CA ASP A 31 -1.42 -16.60 3.99
C ASP A 31 -0.44 -16.06 5.04
N ILE A 32 0.65 -16.78 5.32
CA ILE A 32 1.68 -16.38 6.28
C ILE A 32 2.38 -15.09 5.83
N VAL A 33 2.77 -15.01 4.56
CA VAL A 33 3.43 -13.82 4.00
C VAL A 33 2.51 -12.61 4.08
N ASP A 34 1.25 -12.79 3.71
CA ASP A 34 0.24 -11.73 3.74
C ASP A 34 0.01 -11.20 5.16
N GLU A 35 -0.26 -12.10 6.12
CA GLU A 35 -0.50 -11.73 7.53
C GLU A 35 0.68 -10.95 8.10
N TYR A 36 1.89 -11.50 7.97
CA TYR A 36 3.09 -10.87 8.49
C TYR A 36 3.37 -9.53 7.79
N PHE A 37 3.22 -9.47 6.47
CA PHE A 37 3.48 -8.26 5.72
C PHE A 37 2.50 -7.14 6.08
N MET A 38 1.21 -7.46 6.17
CA MET A 38 0.18 -6.48 6.50
C MET A 38 0.31 -5.96 7.94
N GLU A 39 0.75 -6.79 8.89
CA GLU A 39 1.08 -6.36 10.26
C GLU A 39 2.24 -5.35 10.27
N ARG A 40 3.26 -5.56 9.44
CA ARG A 40 4.48 -4.75 9.42
C ARG A 40 4.40 -3.53 8.49
N LEU A 41 3.51 -3.55 7.51
CA LEU A 41 3.38 -2.51 6.49
C LEU A 41 3.25 -1.09 7.08
N PRO A 42 2.41 -0.81 8.10
CA PRO A 42 2.30 0.54 8.67
C PRO A 42 3.64 1.04 9.21
N VAL A 43 4.41 0.17 9.87
CA VAL A 43 5.72 0.52 10.45
C VAL A 43 6.73 0.76 9.33
N MET A 44 6.77 -0.10 8.31
CA MET A 44 7.67 0.06 7.16
C MET A 44 7.43 1.39 6.43
N ILE A 45 6.16 1.72 6.16
CA ILE A 45 5.79 2.93 5.44
C ILE A 45 6.11 4.18 6.27
N ASN A 46 5.75 4.21 7.55
CA ASN A 46 6.04 5.36 8.40
C ASN A 46 7.54 5.58 8.60
N ASN A 47 8.33 4.50 8.80
CA ASN A 47 9.79 4.61 8.87
C ASN A 47 10.40 5.15 7.56
N ALA A 48 9.83 4.79 6.41
CA ALA A 48 10.28 5.31 5.12
C ALA A 48 9.92 6.79 4.92
N LEU A 49 8.85 7.28 5.56
CA LEU A 49 8.33 8.64 5.41
C LEU A 49 8.84 9.62 6.46
N GLU A 50 9.26 9.14 7.63
CA GLU A 50 9.77 9.96 8.74
C GLU A 50 10.83 10.99 8.31
N PRO A 51 11.85 10.65 7.48
CA PRO A 51 12.85 11.63 7.02
C PRO A 51 12.27 12.80 6.20
N TYR A 52 11.06 12.63 5.67
CA TYR A 52 10.35 13.63 4.86
C TYR A 52 9.32 14.43 5.68
N GLY A 53 9.21 14.18 6.98
CA GLY A 53 8.24 14.83 7.86
C GLY A 53 6.80 14.47 7.51
N MET A 54 6.59 13.22 7.09
CA MET A 54 5.28 12.71 6.69
C MET A 54 4.89 11.49 7.52
N GLU A 55 3.59 11.33 7.70
CA GLU A 55 2.98 10.19 8.38
C GLU A 55 1.97 9.52 7.45
N ALA A 56 1.77 8.21 7.62
CA ALA A 56 0.90 7.42 6.79
C ALA A 56 -0.20 6.74 7.61
N SER A 57 -1.41 6.74 7.06
CA SER A 57 -2.56 6.00 7.56
C SER A 57 -3.15 5.15 6.44
N ILE A 58 -3.32 3.85 6.69
CA ILE A 58 -3.99 2.95 5.75
C ILE A 58 -5.50 3.25 5.81
N LEU A 59 -6.09 3.50 4.65
CA LEU A 59 -7.53 3.73 4.53
C LEU A 59 -8.25 2.40 4.37
N GLU A 60 -9.39 2.27 5.05
CA GLU A 60 -10.28 1.12 4.89
C GLU A 60 -10.90 1.10 3.48
N ASP A 61 -11.24 -0.09 2.98
CA ASP A 61 -11.72 -0.36 1.62
C ASP A 61 -12.84 0.59 1.15
N LYS A 62 -13.78 0.91 2.04
CA LYS A 62 -14.90 1.81 1.72
C LYS A 62 -14.40 3.21 1.36
N THR A 63 -13.48 3.74 2.15
CA THR A 63 -12.85 5.05 1.93
C THR A 63 -11.94 5.05 0.70
N ALA A 64 -11.25 3.93 0.45
CA ALA A 64 -10.43 3.74 -0.74
C ALA A 64 -11.24 3.80 -2.03
N CYS A 65 -12.42 3.14 -2.08
CA CYS A 65 -13.29 3.16 -3.25
C CYS A 65 -13.94 4.52 -3.50
N GLU A 66 -14.25 5.28 -2.45
CA GLU A 66 -14.74 6.65 -2.57
C GLU A 66 -13.69 7.56 -3.25
N ILE A 67 -12.40 7.37 -2.97
CA ILE A 67 -11.30 8.16 -3.56
C ILE A 67 -10.99 7.74 -5.00
N LEU A 68 -10.99 6.44 -5.30
CA LEU A 68 -10.62 5.91 -6.62
C LEU A 68 -11.77 5.93 -7.65
N GLY A 69 -12.99 6.22 -7.20
CA GLY A 69 -14.22 5.99 -7.96
C GLY A 69 -14.58 4.50 -7.97
N GLU A 70 -15.87 4.18 -7.84
CA GLU A 70 -16.41 2.81 -7.75
C GLU A 70 -16.11 1.96 -9.01
N THR A 71 -14.86 1.53 -9.13
CA THR A 71 -14.35 0.71 -10.23
C THR A 71 -14.00 -0.68 -9.70
N PRO A 72 -14.09 -1.74 -10.54
CA PRO A 72 -13.77 -3.11 -10.14
C PRO A 72 -12.35 -3.26 -9.57
N SER A 73 -11.42 -2.39 -9.96
CA SER A 73 -10.05 -2.34 -9.46
C SER A 73 -9.97 -2.05 -7.97
N CYS A 74 -10.91 -1.28 -7.39
CA CYS A 74 -10.83 -0.87 -5.99
C CYS A 74 -10.65 -2.05 -5.01
N LYS A 75 -11.35 -3.17 -5.25
CA LYS A 75 -11.29 -4.36 -4.38
C LYS A 75 -9.91 -5.02 -4.27
N ASN A 76 -9.02 -4.76 -5.22
CA ASN A 76 -7.64 -5.27 -5.21
C ASN A 76 -6.63 -4.13 -5.02
N THR A 77 -7.04 -3.08 -4.29
CA THR A 77 -6.20 -1.91 -4.05
C THR A 77 -6.18 -1.59 -2.57
N LEU A 78 -5.01 -1.26 -2.07
CA LEU A 78 -4.80 -0.71 -0.75
C LEU A 78 -4.40 0.75 -0.90
N VAL A 79 -5.14 1.65 -0.22
CA VAL A 79 -4.88 3.09 -0.30
C VAL A 79 -4.30 3.56 1.03
N ILE A 80 -3.19 4.28 0.96
CA ILE A 80 -2.54 4.87 2.12
C ILE A 80 -2.57 6.39 1.97
N ALA A 81 -3.23 7.07 2.90
CA ALA A 81 -3.22 8.52 2.99
C ALA A 81 -1.91 9.00 3.62
N LEU A 82 -1.26 9.96 2.98
CA LEU A 82 -0.01 10.55 3.44
C LEU A 82 -0.25 11.98 3.93
N TYR A 83 0.12 12.24 5.17
CA TYR A 83 -0.08 13.51 5.85
C TYR A 83 1.27 14.19 6.06
N VAL A 84 1.29 15.52 5.97
CA VAL A 84 2.42 16.28 6.50
C VAL A 84 2.27 16.32 8.02
N ALA A 85 3.35 16.12 8.76
CA ALA A 85 3.32 16.11 10.22
C ALA A 85 2.61 17.36 10.77
N GLY A 86 1.64 17.16 11.67
CA GLY A 86 0.84 18.24 12.26
C GLY A 86 -0.32 18.75 11.39
N THR A 87 -0.61 18.13 10.24
CA THR A 87 -1.76 18.46 9.39
C THR A 87 -2.83 17.38 9.43
N SER A 88 -4.10 17.79 9.29
CA SER A 88 -5.25 16.86 9.27
C SER A 88 -5.72 16.51 7.85
N LYS A 89 -5.18 17.18 6.83
CA LYS A 89 -5.51 16.93 5.43
C LYS A 89 -4.40 16.09 4.79
N PRO A 90 -4.75 15.01 4.08
CA PRO A 90 -3.75 14.27 3.31
C PRO A 90 -3.17 15.19 2.23
N ALA A 91 -1.87 15.06 1.99
CA ALA A 91 -1.19 15.71 0.87
C ALA A 91 -1.21 14.82 -0.38
N TYR A 92 -1.14 13.50 -0.16
CA TYR A 92 -1.13 12.50 -1.23
C TYR A 92 -1.87 11.24 -0.80
N TYR A 93 -2.27 10.44 -1.79
CA TYR A 93 -2.70 9.06 -1.61
C TYR A 93 -1.74 8.14 -2.37
N ALA A 94 -1.13 7.20 -1.65
CA ALA A 94 -0.36 6.11 -2.23
C ALA A 94 -1.29 4.93 -2.50
N ILE A 95 -1.32 4.49 -3.76
CA ILE A 95 -2.24 3.47 -4.24
C ILE A 95 -1.41 2.23 -4.55
N TYR A 96 -1.61 1.18 -3.76
CA TYR A 96 -0.96 -0.11 -3.94
C TYR A 96 -1.93 -1.08 -4.58
N ARG A 97 -1.49 -1.79 -5.62
CA ARG A 97 -2.17 -3.01 -6.01
C ARG A 97 -1.91 -4.06 -4.95
N TYR A 98 -2.97 -4.69 -4.47
CA TYR A 98 -2.94 -5.75 -3.48
C TYR A 98 -3.86 -6.87 -3.94
N ARG A 99 -3.29 -8.04 -4.24
CA ARG A 99 -4.04 -9.21 -4.66
C ARG A 99 -3.54 -10.45 -3.94
N LYS A 100 -4.46 -11.12 -3.26
CA LYS A 100 -4.26 -12.42 -2.64
C LYS A 100 -5.12 -13.45 -3.38
N GLY A 101 -4.50 -14.36 -4.10
CA GLY A 101 -5.16 -15.45 -4.82
C GLY A 101 -4.70 -16.82 -4.34
N ASP A 102 -5.30 -17.87 -4.90
CA ASP A 102 -5.05 -19.27 -4.53
C ASP A 102 -3.60 -19.74 -4.71
N ASN A 103 -2.81 -19.07 -5.55
CA ASN A 103 -1.41 -19.40 -5.79
C ASN A 103 -0.58 -18.20 -6.22
N THR A 104 -1.14 -16.99 -6.06
CA THR A 104 -0.54 -15.73 -6.49
C THR A 104 -0.69 -14.68 -5.39
N TYR A 105 0.38 -13.96 -5.09
CA TYR A 105 0.37 -12.80 -4.22
C TYR A 105 1.04 -11.62 -4.94
N GLU A 106 0.34 -10.50 -5.01
CA GLU A 106 0.83 -9.27 -5.63
C GLU A 106 0.68 -8.11 -4.65
N PHE A 107 1.77 -7.41 -4.38
CA PHE A 107 1.74 -6.13 -3.69
C PHE A 107 2.72 -5.16 -4.34
N PHE A 108 2.24 -4.07 -4.93
CA PHE A 108 3.13 -3.05 -5.46
C PHE A 108 2.52 -1.67 -5.56
N LEU A 109 3.35 -0.62 -5.43
CA LEU A 109 2.92 0.75 -5.61
C LEU A 109 2.52 0.99 -7.09
N GLU A 110 1.24 1.17 -7.34
CA GLU A 110 0.69 1.44 -8.66
C GLU A 110 0.77 2.93 -8.97
N ASN A 111 0.34 3.77 -8.02
CA ASN A 111 0.35 5.22 -8.22
C ASN A 111 0.52 6.02 -6.93
N LEU A 112 0.90 7.29 -7.09
CA LEU A 112 0.89 8.29 -6.03
C LEU A 112 0.12 9.48 -6.59
N VAL A 113 -1.04 9.79 -6.02
CA VAL A 113 -1.91 10.88 -6.47
C VAL A 113 -1.92 11.99 -5.43
N GLN A 114 -2.01 13.23 -5.87
CA GLN A 114 -2.21 14.36 -4.97
C GLN A 114 -3.65 14.34 -4.45
N ALA A 115 -3.82 14.65 -3.16
CA ALA A 115 -5.13 14.70 -2.52
C ALA A 115 -5.93 15.97 -2.85
#